data_AF-A0A964QDZ1-F1
#
_entry.id   AF-A0A964QDZ1-F1
#
_cell.length_a   1.000
_cell.length_b   1.000
_cell.length_c   1.000
_cell.angle_alpha   90.00
_cell.angle_beta   90.00
_cell.angle_gamma   90.00
#
_symmetry.space_group_name_H-M   'P 1'
#
loop_
_entity.id
_entity.type
_entity.pdbx_description
1 polymer ?
#
loop_
_entity_poly.entity_id
_entity_poly.type
_entity_poly.pdbx_seq_one_letter_code
_entity_poly.pdbx_strand_id
1 'polypeptide(L)'
;MSTSLSAFIAHARSKNMDHQTIRMLLLSAGWKEKDIASALASESLTMSIPLPGDVGSARDAFFHLLAFTTLYATVISLVILAFTYIGRWFPDPALMDYAYASSGDFSSIRWSIAVIVISFPMFLFLSRILHREFQAKPEKLNSGVRRWLTYLTLFVTSCALIGDGITLLFTLLSGELTLRFVLKVLAVLVLSGLPFGYYFTALRIDHEQYAKSSIHAKYLWSSVAIVLVFLLCGIVIVGSPMQGRAEKFDEQRISDLRAIQNEIYNVVYGQERGVPVPAGVKVLPKTLPKDLQTVAANALYEKLRIADPETTAPYVYKTRGTSFELCATFALERDLGYDIFWNHPASEKCFEFDALDQRTK
;
A
#
# COMPACT_ATOMS: atom_id res chain seq x y z
N MET A 1 -14.74 32.55 35.80
CA MET A 1 -15.79 32.23 36.79
C MET A 1 -16.83 33.32 36.72
N SER A 2 -18.12 32.98 36.70
CA SER A 2 -19.19 33.98 36.68
C SER A 2 -19.23 34.72 38.01
N THR A 3 -18.96 36.02 37.98
CA THR A 3 -18.95 36.92 39.16
C THR A 3 -20.26 36.86 39.96
N SER A 4 -21.36 36.49 39.30
CA SER A 4 -22.67 36.28 39.93
C SER A 4 -22.73 35.06 40.85
N LEU A 5 -22.01 33.97 40.53
CA LEU A 5 -22.04 32.74 41.30
C LEU A 5 -21.28 32.89 42.62
N SER A 6 -20.09 33.48 42.59
CA SER A 6 -19.30 33.77 43.78
C SER A 6 -19.99 34.80 44.70
N ALA A 7 -20.64 35.81 44.12
CA ALA A 7 -21.39 36.81 44.89
C ALA A 7 -22.61 36.19 45.59
N PHE A 8 -23.30 35.25 44.93
CA PHE A 8 -24.43 34.53 45.53
C PHE A 8 -23.98 33.65 46.71
N ILE A 9 -22.89 32.89 46.54
CA ILE A 9 -22.38 32.01 47.61
C ILE A 9 -21.94 32.84 48.82
N ALA A 10 -21.21 33.94 48.61
CA ALA A 10 -20.82 34.86 49.68
C ALA A 10 -22.04 35.46 50.40
N HIS A 11 -23.09 35.84 49.66
CA HIS A 11 -24.34 36.32 50.24
C HIS A 11 -25.06 35.24 51.07
N ALA A 12 -25.18 34.02 50.54
CA ALA A 12 -25.81 32.91 51.23
C ALA A 12 -25.06 32.53 52.52
N ARG A 13 -23.72 32.60 52.50
CA ARG A 13 -22.87 32.43 53.68
C ARG A 13 -23.07 33.53 54.71
N SER A 14 -23.24 34.79 54.30
CA SER A 14 -23.59 35.88 55.23
C SER A 14 -24.93 35.67 55.96
N LYS A 15 -25.80 34.82 55.41
CA LYS A 15 -27.08 34.39 56.01
C LYS A 15 -26.99 33.08 56.81
N ASN A 16 -25.78 32.59 57.10
CA ASN A 16 -25.52 31.34 57.81
C ASN A 16 -26.11 30.08 57.13
N MET A 17 -26.25 30.08 55.80
CA MET A 17 -26.65 28.88 55.08
C MET A 17 -25.50 27.85 55.05
N ASP A 18 -25.84 26.58 55.28
CA ASP A 18 -24.89 25.49 55.26
C ASP A 18 -24.53 25.10 53.80
N HIS A 19 -23.43 24.35 53.67
CA HIS A 19 -22.86 23.99 52.38
C HIS A 19 -23.83 23.15 51.52
N GLN A 20 -24.63 22.27 52.14
CA GLN A 20 -25.56 21.42 51.40
C GLN A 20 -26.75 22.21 50.88
N THR A 21 -27.27 23.17 51.66
CA THR A 21 -28.36 24.04 51.22
C THR A 21 -27.95 24.93 50.06
N ILE A 22 -26.77 25.53 50.09
CA ILE A 22 -26.25 26.36 48.98
C ILE A 22 -26.08 25.52 47.71
N ARG A 23 -25.50 24.31 47.83
CA ARG A 23 -25.37 23.36 46.71
C ARG A 23 -26.72 22.97 46.15
N MET A 24 -27.71 22.66 47.00
CA MET A 24 -29.06 22.29 46.59
C MET A 24 -29.75 23.42 45.80
N LEU A 25 -29.69 24.66 46.29
CA LEU A 25 -30.29 25.82 45.62
C LEU A 25 -29.67 26.04 44.24
N LEU A 26 -28.34 25.97 44.12
CA LEU A 26 -27.66 26.14 42.84
C LEU A 26 -27.95 25.00 41.86
N LEU A 27 -27.99 23.75 42.32
CA LEU A 27 -28.40 22.61 41.49
C LEU A 27 -29.86 22.74 41.02
N SER A 28 -30.77 23.17 41.89
CA SER A 28 -32.19 23.39 41.55
C SER A 28 -32.38 24.50 40.51
N ALA A 29 -31.46 25.47 40.47
CA ALA A 29 -31.42 26.54 39.48
C ALA A 29 -30.71 26.15 38.17
N GLY A 30 -30.27 24.88 38.03
CA GLY A 30 -29.67 24.34 36.81
C GLY A 30 -28.16 24.55 36.68
N TRP A 31 -27.46 24.97 37.73
CA TRP A 31 -26.01 25.05 37.71
C TRP A 31 -25.37 23.66 37.69
N LYS A 32 -24.30 23.48 36.93
CA LYS A 32 -23.56 22.21 36.89
C LYS A 32 -22.81 22.00 38.19
N GLU A 33 -22.80 20.77 38.68
CA GLU A 33 -22.13 20.39 39.93
C GLU A 33 -20.64 20.76 39.96
N LYS A 34 -19.96 20.66 38.82
CA LYS A 34 -18.55 21.08 38.66
C LYS A 34 -18.35 22.57 38.90
N ASP A 35 -19.27 23.41 38.41
CA ASP A 35 -19.16 24.86 38.53
C ASP A 35 -19.44 25.30 39.98
N ILE A 36 -20.40 24.64 40.64
CA ILE A 36 -20.71 24.83 42.06
C ILE A 36 -19.52 24.44 42.94
N ALA A 37 -18.95 23.25 42.72
CA ALA A 37 -17.79 22.77 43.49
C ALA A 37 -16.57 23.68 43.29
N SER A 38 -16.33 24.15 42.07
CA SER A 38 -15.24 25.07 41.74
C SER A 38 -15.41 26.43 42.42
N ALA A 39 -16.63 27.00 42.42
CA ALA A 39 -16.92 28.26 43.08
C ALA A 39 -16.82 28.17 44.62
N LEU A 40 -17.38 27.11 45.21
CA LEU A 40 -17.28 26.86 46.66
C LEU A 40 -15.82 26.64 47.09
N ALA A 41 -15.02 25.96 46.29
CA ALA A 41 -13.60 25.77 46.54
C ALA A 41 -12.81 27.07 46.43
N SER A 42 -13.11 27.93 45.45
CA SER A 42 -12.43 29.22 45.29
C SER A 42 -12.67 30.21 46.44
N GLU A 43 -13.79 30.08 47.15
CA GLU A 43 -14.09 30.90 48.34
C GLU A 43 -13.46 30.32 49.62
N SER A 44 -13.33 29.00 49.72
CA SER A 44 -12.87 28.30 50.93
C SER A 44 -11.39 27.94 50.95
N LEU A 45 -10.75 27.82 49.79
CA LEU A 45 -9.34 27.46 49.64
C LEU A 45 -8.57 28.65 49.09
N THR A 46 -7.42 28.96 49.71
CA THR A 46 -6.44 29.95 49.19
C THR A 46 -5.63 29.41 48.00
N MET A 47 -5.71 28.10 47.75
CA MET A 47 -5.05 27.40 46.64
C MET A 47 -6.11 26.93 45.64
N SER A 48 -5.86 27.14 44.35
CA SER A 48 -6.72 26.62 43.28
C SER A 48 -6.75 25.09 43.30
N ILE A 49 -7.93 24.48 43.12
CA ILE A 49 -8.03 23.03 42.90
C ILE A 49 -7.13 22.66 41.71
N PRO A 50 -6.19 21.71 41.87
CA PRO A 50 -5.42 21.22 40.73
C PRO A 50 -6.39 20.62 39.72
N LEU A 51 -6.47 21.22 38.53
CA LEU A 51 -7.16 20.60 37.42
C LEU A 51 -6.38 19.32 37.08
N PRO A 52 -7.05 18.16 36.90
CA PRO A 52 -6.38 17.03 36.28
C PRO A 52 -5.83 17.54 34.94
N GLY A 53 -4.52 17.36 34.71
CA GLY A 53 -3.91 17.69 33.43
C GLY A 53 -4.71 17.03 32.31
N ASP A 54 -4.78 17.63 31.12
CA ASP A 54 -5.61 17.17 29.99
C ASP A 54 -5.24 15.73 29.54
N VAL A 55 -5.73 14.74 30.29
CA VAL A 55 -5.49 13.30 30.10
C VAL A 55 -6.49 12.79 29.07
N GLY A 56 -6.33 13.24 27.83
CA GLY A 56 -7.16 12.78 26.72
C GLY A 56 -7.63 13.87 25.76
N SER A 57 -6.79 14.87 25.48
CA SER A 57 -7.09 15.91 24.49
C SER A 57 -7.45 15.29 23.12
N ALA A 58 -8.39 15.89 22.39
CA ALA A 58 -8.71 15.48 21.02
C ALA A 58 -7.46 15.49 20.11
N ARG A 59 -6.54 16.43 20.38
CA ARG A 59 -5.22 16.47 19.73
C ARG A 59 -4.41 15.19 19.98
N ASP A 60 -4.33 14.74 21.22
CA ASP A 60 -3.56 13.54 21.60
C ASP A 60 -4.16 12.28 20.95
N ALA A 61 -5.50 12.21 20.87
CA ALA A 61 -6.20 11.15 20.15
C ALA A 61 -5.86 11.17 18.66
N PHE A 62 -5.88 12.34 18.03
CA PHE A 62 -5.53 12.49 16.61
C PHE A 62 -4.09 12.03 16.32
N PHE A 63 -3.11 12.48 17.10
CA PHE A 63 -1.71 12.10 16.92
C PHE A 63 -1.50 10.58 17.07
N HIS A 64 -2.15 9.96 18.06
CA HIS A 64 -2.08 8.52 18.22
C HIS A 64 -2.78 7.76 17.09
N LEU A 65 -4.00 8.17 16.71
CA LEU A 65 -4.71 7.53 15.60
C LEU A 65 -3.86 7.57 14.33
N LEU A 66 -3.32 8.74 13.99
CA LEU A 66 -2.47 8.90 12.80
C LEU A 66 -1.18 8.06 12.89
N ALA A 67 -0.56 7.99 14.06
CA ALA A 67 0.63 7.15 14.27
C ALA A 67 0.31 5.66 14.09
N PHE A 68 -0.81 5.17 14.62
CA PHE A 68 -1.22 3.78 14.44
C PHE A 68 -1.64 3.47 13.01
N THR A 69 -2.35 4.38 12.33
CA THR A 69 -2.71 4.21 10.91
C THR A 69 -1.46 4.10 10.03
N THR A 70 -0.46 4.96 10.25
CA THR A 70 0.79 4.92 9.48
C THR A 70 1.64 3.68 9.79
N LEU A 71 1.63 3.22 11.05
CA LEU A 71 2.20 1.92 11.42
C LEU A 71 1.51 0.76 10.69
N TYR A 72 0.17 0.71 10.69
CA TYR A 72 -0.58 -0.37 10.04
C TYR A 72 -0.34 -0.38 8.54
N ALA A 73 -0.37 0.78 7.89
CA ALA A 73 -0.04 0.91 6.47
C ALA A 73 1.37 0.35 6.18
N THR A 74 2.36 0.69 7.02
CA THR A 74 3.74 0.17 6.88
C THR A 74 3.78 -1.35 7.03
N VAL A 75 3.20 -1.91 8.11
CA VAL A 75 3.25 -3.35 8.40
C VAL A 75 2.51 -4.16 7.32
N ILE A 76 1.33 -3.71 6.90
CA ILE A 76 0.57 -4.37 5.83
C ILE A 76 1.37 -4.38 4.53
N SER A 77 1.95 -3.25 4.14
CA SER A 77 2.79 -3.18 2.94
C SER A 77 4.05 -4.05 3.05
N LEU A 78 4.69 -4.15 4.23
CA LEU A 78 5.80 -5.07 4.45
C LEU A 78 5.38 -6.54 4.32
N VAL A 79 4.21 -6.92 4.83
CA VAL A 79 3.67 -8.29 4.69
C VAL A 79 3.40 -8.61 3.22
N ILE A 80 2.79 -7.68 2.48
CA ILE A 80 2.57 -7.85 1.03
C ILE A 80 3.91 -8.05 0.31
N LEU A 81 4.90 -7.18 0.56
CA LEU A 81 6.23 -7.33 -0.03
C LEU A 81 6.89 -8.67 0.34
N ALA A 82 6.80 -9.09 1.60
CA ALA A 82 7.35 -10.37 2.04
C ALA A 82 6.72 -11.51 1.24
N PHE A 83 5.41 -11.51 1.06
CA PHE A 83 4.69 -12.55 0.33
C PHE A 83 5.07 -12.57 -1.14
N THR A 84 5.22 -11.40 -1.77
CA THR A 84 5.65 -11.28 -3.16
C THR A 84 7.10 -11.77 -3.33
N TYR A 85 8.02 -11.37 -2.45
CA TYR A 85 9.42 -11.82 -2.51
C TYR A 85 9.56 -13.33 -2.28
N ILE A 86 8.86 -13.86 -1.27
CA ILE A 86 8.83 -15.29 -0.98
C ILE A 86 8.27 -16.08 -2.17
N GLY A 87 7.19 -15.59 -2.80
CA GLY A 87 6.68 -16.20 -4.03
C GLY A 87 7.73 -16.24 -5.12
N ARG A 88 8.42 -15.13 -5.36
CA ARG A 88 9.43 -15.04 -6.44
C ARG A 88 10.64 -15.95 -6.23
N TRP A 89 11.11 -16.10 -4.99
CA TRP A 89 12.25 -16.98 -4.69
C TRP A 89 11.88 -18.44 -4.51
N PHE A 90 10.63 -18.72 -4.15
CA PHE A 90 10.09 -20.08 -3.99
C PHE A 90 8.82 -20.22 -4.84
N PRO A 91 8.95 -20.24 -6.18
CA PRO A 91 7.82 -20.43 -7.08
C PRO A 91 7.21 -21.81 -6.87
N ASP A 92 5.89 -21.88 -7.02
CA ASP A 92 5.15 -23.13 -6.93
C ASP A 92 5.19 -23.82 -8.31
N PRO A 93 5.78 -25.03 -8.43
CA PRO A 93 5.85 -25.74 -9.71
C PRO A 93 4.50 -26.00 -10.35
N ALA A 94 3.42 -26.07 -9.55
CA ALA A 94 2.07 -26.29 -10.04
C ALA A 94 1.39 -25.03 -10.61
N LEU A 95 1.95 -23.84 -10.37
CA LEU A 95 1.37 -22.54 -10.76
C LEU A 95 2.27 -21.75 -11.73
N MET A 96 3.25 -22.42 -12.35
CA MET A 96 4.41 -21.78 -12.98
C MET A 96 4.08 -20.93 -14.23
N ASP A 97 2.97 -21.18 -14.94
CA ASP A 97 2.75 -20.63 -16.29
C ASP A 97 1.99 -19.29 -16.38
N TYR A 98 1.21 -18.87 -15.37
CA TYR A 98 0.38 -17.66 -15.47
C TYR A 98 0.71 -16.56 -14.46
N ALA A 99 1.30 -16.89 -13.31
CA ALA A 99 1.38 -15.95 -12.18
C ALA A 99 2.65 -15.07 -12.19
N TYR A 100 3.81 -15.62 -12.60
CA TYR A 100 5.12 -15.01 -12.28
C TYR A 100 5.68 -14.00 -13.29
N ALA A 101 5.10 -13.90 -14.49
CA ALA A 101 5.53 -12.97 -15.53
C ALA A 101 4.52 -11.83 -15.81
N SER A 102 3.44 -11.75 -15.02
CA SER A 102 2.46 -10.67 -15.19
C SER A 102 2.95 -9.35 -14.57
N SER A 103 2.70 -8.25 -15.28
CA SER A 103 2.91 -6.86 -14.85
C SER A 103 2.19 -6.50 -13.52
N GLY A 104 1.30 -7.37 -13.01
CA GLY A 104 0.59 -7.23 -11.74
C GLY A 104 1.47 -7.34 -10.49
N ASP A 105 2.51 -8.19 -10.51
CA ASP A 105 3.40 -8.36 -9.34
C ASP A 105 4.28 -7.12 -9.14
N PHE A 106 4.83 -6.57 -10.22
CA PHE A 106 5.61 -5.32 -10.15
C PHE A 106 4.75 -4.14 -9.71
N SER A 107 3.48 -4.08 -10.12
CA SER A 107 2.54 -3.05 -9.65
C SER A 107 2.33 -3.12 -8.13
N SER A 108 2.15 -4.32 -7.59
CA SER A 108 1.96 -4.55 -6.15
C SER A 108 3.21 -4.17 -5.33
N ILE A 109 4.41 -4.49 -5.85
CA ILE A 109 5.67 -4.07 -5.23
C ILE A 109 5.80 -2.53 -5.26
N ARG A 110 5.58 -1.90 -6.42
CA ARG A 110 5.65 -0.43 -6.60
C ARG A 110 4.70 0.29 -5.65
N TRP A 111 3.46 -0.20 -5.52
CA TRP A 111 2.46 0.35 -4.58
C TRP A 111 2.92 0.22 -3.12
N SER A 112 3.38 -0.95 -2.71
CA SER A 112 3.82 -1.20 -1.34
C SER A 112 5.05 -0.36 -0.97
N ILE A 113 6.00 -0.20 -1.89
CA ILE A 113 7.14 0.72 -1.73
C ILE A 113 6.64 2.16 -1.53
N ALA A 114 5.71 2.64 -2.36
CA ALA A 114 5.18 4.00 -2.26
C ALA A 114 4.50 4.24 -0.90
N VAL A 115 3.70 3.28 -0.42
CA VAL A 115 3.08 3.36 0.90
C VAL A 115 4.14 3.42 2.00
N ILE A 116 5.16 2.56 1.98
CA ILE A 116 6.22 2.51 3.01
C ILE A 116 7.04 3.81 3.02
N VAL A 117 7.43 4.33 1.86
CA VAL A 117 8.22 5.57 1.73
C VAL A 117 7.52 6.78 2.34
N ILE A 118 6.18 6.81 2.36
CA ILE A 118 5.41 7.89 2.99
C ILE A 118 5.03 7.57 4.43
N SER A 119 4.46 6.38 4.67
CA SER A 119 3.89 6.01 5.96
C SER A 119 4.96 5.76 7.03
N PHE A 120 6.10 5.17 6.69
CA PHE A 120 7.12 4.84 7.69
C PHE A 120 7.84 6.10 8.24
N PRO A 121 8.32 7.06 7.42
CA PRO A 121 8.87 8.30 7.95
C PRO A 121 7.85 9.11 8.75
N MET A 122 6.57 9.11 8.32
CA MET A 122 5.49 9.74 9.06
C MET A 122 5.29 9.09 10.43
N PHE A 123 5.29 7.76 10.50
CA PHE A 123 5.23 7.02 11.76
C PHE A 123 6.39 7.37 12.69
N LEU A 124 7.63 7.41 12.18
CA LEU A 124 8.81 7.79 12.97
C LEU A 124 8.74 9.24 13.47
N PHE A 125 8.26 10.15 12.63
CA PHE A 125 8.07 11.56 12.99
C PHE A 125 7.05 11.72 14.12
N LEU A 126 5.88 11.09 13.99
CA LEU A 126 4.83 11.12 15.01
C LEU A 126 5.28 10.44 16.29
N SER A 127 5.97 9.30 16.18
CA SER A 127 6.57 8.60 17.32
C SER A 127 7.58 9.47 18.06
N ARG A 128 8.42 10.22 17.33
CA ARG A 128 9.38 11.17 17.92
C ARG A 128 8.69 12.33 18.63
N ILE A 129 7.61 12.88 18.07
CA ILE A 129 6.80 13.93 18.72
C ILE A 129 6.20 13.39 20.02
N LEU A 130 5.51 12.25 19.94
CA LEU A 130 4.87 11.61 21.10
C LEU A 130 5.89 11.28 22.19
N HIS A 131 7.05 10.72 21.82
CA HIS A 131 8.12 10.39 22.77
C HIS A 131 8.66 11.64 23.47
N ARG A 132 8.87 12.74 22.74
CA ARG A 132 9.27 14.04 23.33
C ARG A 132 8.20 14.60 24.26
N GLU A 133 6.93 14.51 23.89
CA GLU A 133 5.83 14.95 24.77
C GLU A 133 5.77 14.12 26.06
N PHE A 134 5.99 12.80 25.99
CA PHE A 134 6.01 11.93 27.17
C PHE A 134 7.20 12.21 28.10
N GLN A 135 8.36 12.56 27.55
CA GLN A 135 9.51 12.99 28.36
C GLN A 135 9.25 14.33 29.06
N ALA A 136 8.53 15.26 28.41
CA ALA A 136 8.22 16.57 28.96
C ALA A 136 7.06 16.55 29.97
N LYS A 137 6.06 15.69 29.75
CA LYS A 137 4.85 15.56 30.59
C LYS A 137 4.57 14.10 30.92
N PRO A 138 5.19 13.55 31.97
CA PRO A 138 5.01 12.16 32.37
C PRO A 138 3.54 11.80 32.65
N GLU A 139 2.71 12.74 33.13
CA GLU A 139 1.29 12.46 33.37
C GLU A 139 0.52 11.97 32.13
N LYS A 140 0.97 12.34 30.92
CA LYS A 140 0.35 11.90 29.65
C LYS A 140 0.56 10.42 29.35
N LEU A 141 1.56 9.77 29.93
CA LEU A 141 1.77 8.32 29.76
C LEU A 141 0.56 7.52 30.29
N ASN A 142 -0.17 8.06 31.26
CA ASN A 142 -1.40 7.48 31.81
C ASN A 142 -2.67 7.83 31.03
N SER A 143 -2.56 8.54 29.91
CA SER A 143 -3.72 8.93 29.08
C SER A 143 -4.56 7.70 28.70
N GLY A 144 -5.86 7.76 28.99
CA GLY A 144 -6.81 6.70 28.65
C GLY A 144 -6.87 6.42 27.15
N VAL A 145 -6.68 7.46 26.33
CA VAL A 145 -6.67 7.36 24.86
C VAL A 145 -5.48 6.54 24.36
N ARG A 146 -4.27 6.81 24.88
CA ARG A 146 -3.07 6.01 24.55
C ARG A 146 -3.28 4.55 24.91
N ARG A 147 -3.73 4.27 26.13
CA ARG A 147 -3.94 2.90 26.62
C ARG A 147 -4.96 2.18 25.75
N TRP A 148 -6.12 2.79 25.50
CA TRP A 148 -7.17 2.20 24.68
C TRP A 148 -6.69 1.89 23.25
N LEU A 149 -6.05 2.85 22.57
CA LEU A 149 -5.51 2.64 21.22
C LEU A 149 -4.40 1.58 21.20
N THR A 150 -3.54 1.54 22.22
CA THR A 150 -2.49 0.52 22.30
C THR A 150 -3.08 -0.87 22.54
N TYR A 151 -4.08 -1.01 23.41
CA TYR A 151 -4.80 -2.28 23.59
C TYR A 151 -5.52 -2.70 22.32
N LEU A 152 -6.09 -1.76 21.55
CA LEU A 152 -6.67 -2.05 20.24
C LEU A 152 -5.61 -2.60 19.27
N THR A 153 -4.42 -2.01 19.22
CA THR A 153 -3.31 -2.54 18.41
C THR A 153 -2.88 -3.94 18.86
N LEU A 154 -2.76 -4.17 20.17
CA LEU A 154 -2.44 -5.49 20.70
C LEU A 154 -3.52 -6.52 20.36
N PHE A 155 -4.79 -6.12 20.39
CA PHE A 155 -5.91 -6.99 19.99
C PHE A 155 -5.82 -7.35 18.50
N VAL A 156 -5.69 -6.35 17.62
CA VAL A 156 -5.59 -6.58 16.16
C VAL A 156 -4.39 -7.46 15.81
N THR A 157 -3.22 -7.18 16.40
CA THR A 157 -2.02 -8.00 16.17
C THR A 157 -2.16 -9.41 16.74
N SER A 158 -2.83 -9.58 17.89
CA SER A 158 -3.14 -10.91 18.44
C SER A 158 -4.08 -11.69 17.52
N CYS A 159 -5.13 -11.06 16.99
CA CYS A 159 -6.03 -11.70 16.02
C CYS A 159 -5.29 -12.13 14.76
N ALA A 160 -4.37 -11.30 14.24
CA ALA A 160 -3.54 -11.65 13.09
C ALA A 160 -2.64 -12.87 13.39
N LEU A 161 -1.97 -12.90 14.54
CA LEU A 161 -1.12 -14.03 14.95
C LEU A 161 -1.93 -15.32 15.19
N ILE A 162 -3.13 -15.22 15.77
CA ILE A 162 -4.03 -16.36 15.94
C ILE A 162 -4.48 -16.89 14.57
N GLY A 163 -4.91 -16.01 13.66
CA GLY A 163 -5.30 -16.38 12.30
C GLY A 163 -4.18 -17.04 11.51
N ASP A 164 -2.96 -16.53 11.65
CA ASP A 164 -1.74 -17.10 11.08
C ASP A 164 -1.46 -18.51 11.63
N GLY A 165 -1.56 -18.69 12.95
CA GLY A 165 -1.43 -20.00 13.59
C GLY A 165 -2.51 -21.01 13.18
N ILE A 166 -3.77 -20.57 13.02
CA ILE A 166 -4.87 -21.40 12.53
C ILE A 166 -4.59 -21.86 11.10
N THR A 167 -4.16 -20.93 10.24
CA THR A 167 -3.86 -21.23 8.83
C THR A 167 -2.67 -22.19 8.75
N LEU A 168 -1.64 -21.99 9.57
CA LEU A 168 -0.51 -22.91 9.69
C LEU A 168 -0.95 -24.32 10.05
N LEU A 169 -1.78 -24.45 11.09
CA LEU A 169 -2.27 -25.75 11.54
C LEU A 169 -3.16 -26.40 10.50
N PHE A 170 -4.06 -25.65 9.87
CA PHE A 170 -4.93 -26.15 8.81
C PHE A 170 -4.11 -26.72 7.64
N THR A 171 -3.16 -25.95 7.11
CA THR A 171 -2.31 -26.39 6.00
C THR A 171 -1.40 -27.56 6.37
N LEU A 172 -0.92 -27.62 7.62
CA LEU A 172 -0.19 -28.76 8.15
C LEU A 172 -1.06 -30.03 8.18
N LEU A 173 -2.28 -29.93 8.70
CA LEU A 173 -3.23 -31.05 8.79
C LEU A 173 -3.72 -31.52 7.42
N SER A 174 -3.80 -30.62 6.44
CA SER A 174 -4.11 -30.96 5.05
C SER A 174 -2.96 -31.67 4.32
N GLY A 175 -1.75 -31.72 4.90
CA GLY A 175 -0.57 -32.30 4.25
C GLY A 175 0.04 -31.43 3.14
N GLU A 176 -0.36 -30.15 3.06
CA GLU A 176 0.03 -29.20 2.01
C GLU A 176 1.12 -28.21 2.49
N LEU A 177 1.86 -28.58 3.54
CA LEU A 177 2.85 -27.68 4.13
C LEU A 177 4.06 -27.52 3.20
N THR A 178 4.12 -26.38 2.50
CA THR A 178 5.24 -26.02 1.63
C THR A 178 6.23 -25.08 2.32
N LEU A 179 7.51 -25.09 1.91
CA LEU A 179 8.51 -24.14 2.41
C LEU A 179 8.06 -22.69 2.19
N ARG A 180 7.49 -22.39 1.03
CA ARG A 180 6.90 -21.09 0.68
C ARG A 180 5.87 -20.65 1.73
N PHE A 181 4.98 -21.55 2.11
CA PHE A 181 3.95 -21.28 3.11
C PHE A 181 4.55 -21.04 4.50
N VAL A 182 5.50 -21.87 4.94
CA VAL A 182 6.20 -21.69 6.22
C VAL A 182 6.90 -20.33 6.29
N LEU A 183 7.58 -19.91 5.21
CA LEU A 183 8.22 -18.60 5.15
C LEU A 183 7.21 -17.44 5.24
N LYS A 184 6.03 -17.57 4.64
CA LYS A 184 4.96 -16.56 4.73
C LYS A 184 4.43 -16.44 6.16
N VAL A 185 4.18 -17.56 6.83
CA VAL A 185 3.78 -17.61 8.24
C VAL A 185 4.84 -16.95 9.12
N LEU A 186 6.13 -17.31 8.95
CA LEU A 186 7.23 -16.67 9.67
C LEU A 186 7.31 -15.16 9.42
N ALA A 187 7.05 -14.71 8.19
CA ALA A 187 7.01 -13.29 7.87
C ALA A 187 5.89 -12.56 8.62
N VAL A 188 4.68 -13.12 8.68
CA VAL A 188 3.57 -12.54 9.46
C VAL A 188 3.90 -12.51 10.95
N LEU A 189 4.46 -13.60 11.47
CA LEU A 189 4.86 -13.72 12.87
C LEU A 189 5.89 -12.67 13.26
N VAL A 190 6.93 -12.45 12.44
CA VAL A 190 7.95 -11.43 12.70
C VAL A 190 7.38 -10.01 12.54
N LEU A 191 6.69 -9.73 11.43
CA LEU A 191 6.22 -8.37 11.11
C LEU A 191 5.07 -7.90 12.00
N SER A 192 4.26 -8.82 12.52
CA SER A 192 3.19 -8.52 13.51
C SER A 192 3.70 -8.62 14.94
N GLY A 193 4.59 -9.58 15.21
CA GLY A 193 5.17 -9.81 16.53
C GLY A 193 6.10 -8.69 17.00
N LEU A 194 6.82 -8.02 16.10
CA LEU A 194 7.68 -6.88 16.45
C LEU A 194 6.88 -5.69 17.01
N PRO A 195 5.84 -5.16 16.32
CA PRO A 195 4.93 -4.17 16.89
C PRO A 195 4.28 -4.65 18.19
N PHE A 196 3.77 -5.89 18.22
CA PHE A 196 3.15 -6.46 19.41
C PHE A 196 4.11 -6.41 20.62
N GLY A 197 5.33 -6.93 20.48
CA GLY A 197 6.34 -6.96 21.53
C GLY A 197 6.76 -5.56 22.00
N TYR A 198 6.90 -4.61 21.06
CA TYR A 198 7.18 -3.21 21.39
C TYR A 198 6.08 -2.60 22.25
N TYR A 199 4.83 -2.63 21.79
CA TYR A 199 3.71 -1.99 22.49
C TYR A 199 3.34 -2.70 23.79
N PHE A 200 3.48 -4.02 23.84
CA PHE A 200 3.27 -4.81 25.05
C PHE A 200 4.30 -4.44 26.13
N THR A 201 5.58 -4.31 25.75
CA THR A 201 6.62 -3.89 26.70
C THR A 201 6.45 -2.42 27.08
N ALA A 202 6.10 -1.55 26.12
CA ALA A 202 5.85 -0.13 26.37
C ALA A 202 4.66 0.16 27.30
N LEU A 203 3.71 -0.77 27.44
CA LEU A 203 2.62 -0.70 28.41
C LEU A 203 3.02 -1.11 29.83
N ARG A 204 4.12 -1.87 29.98
CA ARG A 204 4.62 -2.38 31.26
C ARG A 204 5.66 -1.47 31.92
N ILE A 205 6.15 -0.47 31.20
CA ILE A 205 7.19 0.45 31.67
C ILE A 205 6.54 1.62 32.42
N ASP A 206 6.94 1.80 33.68
CA ASP A 206 6.55 2.93 34.52
C ASP A 206 7.26 4.23 34.13
N HIS A 207 6.72 5.38 34.56
CA HIS A 207 7.20 6.73 34.20
C HIS A 207 8.71 6.93 34.41
N GLU A 208 9.26 6.48 35.54
CA GLU A 208 10.69 6.63 35.84
C GLU A 208 11.59 5.76 34.95
N GLN A 209 11.09 4.59 34.54
CA GLN A 209 11.82 3.67 33.67
C GLN A 209 11.73 4.09 32.20
N TYR A 210 10.64 4.78 31.81
CA TYR A 210 10.42 5.25 30.44
C TYR A 210 11.52 6.18 29.95
N ALA A 211 11.93 7.14 30.78
CA ALA A 211 12.98 8.12 30.44
C ALA A 211 14.39 7.48 30.31
N LYS A 212 14.63 6.36 31.00
CA LYS A 212 15.94 5.67 31.02
C LYS A 212 16.03 4.50 30.06
N SER A 213 14.92 4.09 29.44
CA SER A 213 14.86 2.86 28.66
C SER A 213 15.45 3.02 27.27
N SER A 214 16.48 2.22 26.95
CA SER A 214 17.03 2.10 25.60
C SER A 214 16.15 1.31 24.63
N ILE A 215 15.00 0.79 25.09
CA ILE A 215 14.10 -0.03 24.27
C ILE A 215 13.60 0.72 23.03
N HIS A 216 13.25 2.00 23.18
CA HIS A 216 12.74 2.83 22.08
C HIS A 216 13.79 2.99 20.98
N ALA A 217 15.06 3.19 21.35
CA ALA A 217 16.15 3.27 20.39
C ALA A 217 16.39 1.93 19.68
N LYS A 218 16.38 0.81 20.41
CA LYS A 218 16.55 -0.53 19.82
C LYS A 218 15.48 -0.85 18.78
N TYR A 219 14.20 -0.64 19.11
CA TYR A 219 13.09 -0.87 18.19
C TYR A 219 13.05 0.13 17.02
N LEU A 220 13.50 1.37 17.25
CA LEU A 220 13.68 2.35 16.17
C LEU A 220 14.70 1.84 15.15
N TRP A 221 15.91 1.50 15.60
CA TRP A 221 16.97 1.05 14.69
C TRP A 221 16.64 -0.29 14.01
N SER A 222 16.00 -1.22 14.71
CA SER A 222 15.56 -2.48 14.11
C SER A 222 14.49 -2.28 13.04
N SER A 223 13.47 -1.44 13.30
CA SER A 223 12.42 -1.15 12.30
C SER A 223 12.98 -0.42 11.09
N VAL A 224 13.89 0.54 11.27
CA VAL A 224 14.58 1.23 10.17
C VAL A 224 15.38 0.24 9.32
N ALA A 225 16.16 -0.65 9.96
CA ALA A 225 16.94 -1.65 9.25
C ALA A 225 16.05 -2.59 8.42
N ILE A 226 14.96 -3.11 9.00
CA ILE A 226 14.01 -3.98 8.32
C ILE A 226 13.40 -3.27 7.11
N VAL A 227 12.89 -2.05 7.30
CA VAL A 227 12.29 -1.27 6.20
C VAL A 227 13.29 -1.01 5.08
N LEU A 228 14.52 -0.62 5.41
CA LEU A 228 15.56 -0.39 4.42
C LEU A 228 15.89 -1.65 3.63
N VAL A 229 16.01 -2.81 4.28
CA VAL A 229 16.25 -4.09 3.59
C VAL A 229 15.13 -4.38 2.59
N PHE A 230 13.87 -4.26 3.01
CA PHE A 230 12.72 -4.50 2.13
C PHE A 230 12.68 -3.52 0.95
N LEU A 231 12.94 -2.23 1.19
CA LEU A 231 12.99 -1.23 0.12
C LEU A 231 14.12 -1.50 -0.88
N LEU A 232 15.31 -1.84 -0.40
CA LEU A 232 16.44 -2.18 -1.26
C LEU A 232 16.15 -3.42 -2.11
N CYS A 233 15.62 -4.49 -1.51
CA CYS A 233 15.18 -5.67 -2.24
C CYS A 233 14.12 -5.33 -3.30
N GLY A 234 13.14 -4.49 -2.96
CA GLY A 234 12.10 -4.07 -3.88
C GLY A 234 12.61 -3.28 -5.07
N ILE A 235 13.53 -2.34 -4.84
CA ILE A 235 14.17 -1.56 -5.91
C ILE A 235 14.99 -2.47 -6.83
N VAL A 236 15.72 -3.44 -6.28
CA VAL A 236 16.49 -4.41 -7.07
C VAL A 236 15.58 -5.29 -7.95
N ILE A 237 14.40 -5.69 -7.44
CA ILE A 237 13.47 -6.56 -8.18
C ILE A 237 12.68 -5.81 -9.25
N VAL A 238 12.16 -4.62 -8.94
CA VAL A 238 11.31 -3.84 -9.86
C VAL A 238 12.12 -3.05 -10.89
N GLY A 239 13.36 -2.73 -10.55
CA GLY A 239 14.16 -1.80 -11.34
C GLY A 239 13.80 -0.33 -11.10
N SER A 240 14.47 0.55 -11.84
CA SER A 240 14.30 2.00 -11.74
C SER A 240 13.01 2.50 -12.41
N PRO A 241 12.52 3.70 -12.06
CA PRO A 241 11.39 4.31 -12.77
C PRO A 241 11.61 4.47 -14.28
N MET A 242 12.86 4.66 -14.73
CA MET A 242 13.20 4.73 -16.15
C MET A 242 13.02 3.39 -16.84
N GLN A 243 13.43 2.28 -16.21
CA GLN A 243 13.18 0.93 -16.71
C GLN A 243 11.68 0.65 -16.80
N GLY A 244 10.90 1.03 -15.78
CA GLY A 244 9.44 0.88 -15.83
C GLY A 244 8.75 1.71 -16.91
N ARG A 245 9.37 2.81 -17.38
CA ARG A 245 8.88 3.58 -18.53
C ARG A 245 9.26 2.91 -19.86
N ALA A 246 10.49 2.40 -19.97
CA ALA A 246 10.96 1.64 -21.13
C ALA A 246 10.11 0.37 -21.35
N GLU A 247 9.81 -0.37 -20.28
CA GLU A 247 8.92 -1.55 -20.29
C GLU A 247 7.55 -1.21 -20.89
N LYS A 248 6.92 -0.11 -20.46
CA LYS A 248 5.63 0.34 -21.00
C LYS A 248 5.70 0.75 -22.47
N PHE A 249 6.81 1.35 -22.91
CA PHE A 249 6.99 1.66 -24.32
C PHE A 249 7.17 0.39 -25.15
N ASP A 250 7.93 -0.59 -24.68
CA ASP A 250 8.08 -1.89 -25.35
C ASP A 250 6.75 -2.68 -25.40
N GLU A 251 5.97 -2.68 -24.31
CA GLU A 251 4.61 -3.25 -24.30
C GLU A 251 3.69 -2.54 -25.31
N GLN A 252 3.76 -1.21 -25.39
CA GLN A 252 3.00 -0.45 -26.37
C GLN A 252 3.45 -0.74 -27.80
N ARG A 253 4.76 -0.89 -28.06
CA ARG A 253 5.30 -1.29 -29.38
C ARG A 253 4.73 -2.64 -29.79
N ILE A 254 4.77 -3.65 -28.91
CA ILE A 254 4.17 -4.97 -29.19
C ILE A 254 2.66 -4.84 -29.48
N SER A 255 1.93 -4.05 -28.67
CA SER A 255 0.51 -3.81 -28.88
C SER A 255 0.22 -3.15 -30.23
N ASP A 256 1.03 -2.17 -30.64
CA ASP A 256 0.90 -1.49 -31.93
C ASP A 256 1.19 -2.45 -33.09
N LEU A 257 2.24 -3.27 -32.98
CA LEU A 257 2.56 -4.28 -33.99
C LEU A 257 1.45 -5.33 -34.16
N ARG A 258 0.84 -5.78 -33.06
CA ARG A 258 -0.35 -6.66 -33.10
C ARG A 258 -1.55 -6.00 -33.76
N ALA A 259 -1.81 -4.73 -33.45
CA ALA A 259 -2.89 -3.97 -34.06
C ALA A 259 -2.67 -3.83 -35.58
N ILE A 260 -1.46 -3.45 -35.99
CA ILE A 260 -1.08 -3.34 -37.41
C ILE A 260 -1.23 -4.68 -38.12
N GLN A 261 -0.69 -5.74 -37.55
CA GLN A 261 -0.78 -7.08 -38.08
C GLN A 261 -2.25 -7.50 -38.26
N ASN A 262 -3.08 -7.36 -37.23
CA ASN A 262 -4.49 -7.70 -37.28
C ASN A 262 -5.22 -6.93 -38.39
N GLU A 263 -4.91 -5.64 -38.56
CA GLU A 263 -5.52 -4.83 -39.60
C GLU A 263 -5.04 -5.23 -41.01
N ILE A 264 -3.76 -5.62 -41.18
CA ILE A 264 -3.28 -6.19 -42.44
C ILE A 264 -4.08 -7.45 -42.80
N TYR A 265 -4.31 -8.35 -41.84
CA TYR A 265 -5.15 -9.53 -42.07
C TYR A 265 -6.59 -9.13 -42.43
N ASN A 266 -7.17 -8.14 -41.75
CA ASN A 266 -8.51 -7.64 -42.06
C ASN A 266 -8.60 -7.09 -43.49
N VAL A 267 -7.61 -6.30 -43.92
CA VAL A 267 -7.53 -5.72 -45.26
C VAL A 267 -7.41 -6.81 -46.32
N VAL A 268 -6.49 -7.77 -46.13
CA VAL A 268 -6.21 -8.86 -47.08
C VAL A 268 -7.41 -9.78 -47.28
N TYR A 269 -8.07 -10.16 -46.20
CA TYR A 269 -9.19 -11.11 -46.23
C TYR A 269 -10.56 -10.43 -46.38
N GLY A 270 -10.64 -9.09 -46.24
CA GLY A 270 -11.90 -8.36 -46.28
C GLY A 270 -12.89 -8.84 -45.22
N GLN A 271 -12.40 -9.18 -44.02
CA GLN A 271 -13.24 -9.80 -42.99
C GLN A 271 -14.26 -8.79 -42.43
N GLU A 272 -15.54 -9.09 -42.61
CA GLU A 272 -16.56 -8.64 -41.65
C GLU A 272 -16.28 -9.32 -40.30
N ARG A 273 -16.31 -8.55 -39.21
CA ARG A 273 -15.98 -9.02 -37.85
C ARG A 273 -16.82 -10.26 -37.50
N GLY A 274 -16.16 -11.42 -37.34
CA GLY A 274 -16.80 -12.68 -36.92
C GLY A 274 -16.88 -13.78 -37.99
N VAL A 275 -16.46 -13.52 -39.24
CA VAL A 275 -16.41 -14.56 -40.29
C VAL A 275 -15.04 -15.26 -40.26
N PRO A 276 -14.94 -16.57 -39.96
CA PRO A 276 -13.67 -17.29 -39.98
C PRO A 276 -13.05 -17.27 -41.39
N VAL A 277 -11.74 -17.05 -41.49
CA VAL A 277 -11.05 -17.20 -42.78
C VAL A 277 -11.08 -18.68 -43.18
N PRO A 278 -11.44 -19.01 -44.43
CA PRO A 278 -11.46 -20.40 -44.88
C PRO A 278 -10.07 -21.04 -44.73
N ALA A 279 -10.02 -22.23 -44.15
CA ALA A 279 -8.78 -23.00 -44.03
C ALA A 279 -8.29 -23.47 -45.41
N GLY A 280 -6.97 -23.43 -45.64
CA GLY A 280 -6.37 -23.93 -46.88
C GLY A 280 -6.38 -22.95 -48.06
N VAL A 281 -6.50 -21.65 -47.81
CA VAL A 281 -6.30 -20.61 -48.83
C VAL A 281 -4.88 -20.70 -49.37
N LYS A 282 -4.72 -20.97 -50.67
CA LYS A 282 -3.41 -21.08 -51.35
C LYS A 282 -2.96 -19.78 -52.02
N VAL A 283 -3.88 -18.84 -52.20
CA VAL A 283 -3.66 -17.55 -52.88
C VAL A 283 -4.35 -16.47 -52.08
N LEU A 284 -3.64 -15.38 -51.80
CA LEU A 284 -4.19 -14.25 -51.05
C LEU A 284 -5.41 -13.64 -51.76
N PRO A 285 -6.54 -13.39 -51.08
CA PRO A 285 -7.73 -12.79 -51.70
C PRO A 285 -7.48 -11.37 -52.22
N LYS A 286 -6.65 -10.61 -51.50
CA LYS A 286 -6.12 -9.32 -51.92
C LYS A 286 -4.61 -9.28 -51.70
N THR A 287 -3.93 -8.48 -52.51
CA THR A 287 -2.50 -8.24 -52.35
C THR A 287 -2.20 -7.56 -51.01
N LEU A 288 -1.02 -7.83 -50.45
CA LEU A 288 -0.54 -7.12 -49.27
C LEU A 288 -0.55 -5.60 -49.51
N PRO A 289 -0.90 -4.78 -48.49
CA PRO A 289 -0.80 -3.33 -48.55
C PRO A 289 0.59 -2.86 -48.96
N LYS A 290 0.71 -1.70 -49.63
CA LYS A 290 2.02 -1.19 -50.08
C LYS A 290 2.83 -0.59 -48.94
N ASP A 291 2.15 0.03 -47.99
CA ASP A 291 2.74 0.78 -46.89
C ASP A 291 1.79 0.82 -45.68
N LEU A 292 2.30 1.20 -44.51
CA LEU A 292 1.49 1.28 -43.29
C LEU A 292 0.45 2.40 -43.33
N GLN A 293 0.64 3.43 -44.14
CA GLN A 293 -0.34 4.51 -44.31
C GLN A 293 -1.61 3.97 -44.98
N THR A 294 -1.49 3.07 -45.95
CA THR A 294 -2.63 2.39 -46.56
C THR A 294 -3.36 1.49 -45.56
N VAL A 295 -2.64 0.82 -44.64
CA VAL A 295 -3.26 0.03 -43.57
C VAL A 295 -4.06 0.94 -42.64
N ALA A 296 -3.43 2.02 -42.16
CA ALA A 296 -4.07 2.97 -41.25
C ALA A 296 -5.26 3.71 -41.88
N ALA A 297 -5.21 4.01 -43.18
CA ALA A 297 -6.31 4.66 -43.89
C ALA A 297 -7.53 3.76 -44.08
N ASN A 298 -7.33 2.44 -44.13
CA ASN A 298 -8.40 1.45 -44.27
C ASN A 298 -8.92 0.94 -42.91
N ALA A 299 -8.30 1.35 -41.80
CA ALA A 299 -8.68 0.93 -40.46
C ALA A 299 -10.09 1.42 -40.09
N LEU A 300 -10.99 0.47 -39.80
CA LEU A 300 -12.40 0.79 -39.53
C LEU A 300 -12.74 0.93 -38.04
N TYR A 301 -12.06 0.16 -37.18
CA TYR A 301 -12.50 -0.02 -35.78
C TYR A 301 -11.60 0.68 -34.76
N GLU A 302 -10.33 0.88 -35.07
CA GLU A 302 -9.39 1.58 -34.20
C GLU A 302 -8.44 2.45 -35.01
N LYS A 303 -8.00 3.57 -34.41
CA LYS A 303 -6.99 4.42 -35.01
C LYS A 303 -5.62 3.76 -34.83
N LEU A 304 -5.09 3.19 -35.91
CA LEU A 304 -3.78 2.54 -35.87
C LEU A 304 -2.65 3.54 -35.54
N ARG A 305 -1.82 3.15 -34.58
CA ARG A 305 -0.53 3.79 -34.32
C ARG A 305 0.53 3.11 -35.18
N ILE A 306 0.97 3.80 -36.23
CA ILE A 306 1.98 3.30 -37.17
C ILE A 306 3.38 3.85 -36.90
N ALA A 307 3.57 4.53 -35.76
CA ALA A 307 4.83 5.16 -35.37
C ALA A 307 5.13 4.86 -33.91
N ASP A 308 6.42 4.77 -33.63
CA ASP A 308 6.97 4.49 -32.31
C ASP A 308 6.51 5.52 -31.27
N PRO A 309 6.00 5.09 -30.10
CA PRO A 309 5.42 5.99 -29.10
C PRO A 309 6.43 6.90 -28.40
N GLU A 310 7.73 6.61 -28.50
CA GLU A 310 8.81 7.37 -27.88
C GLU A 310 9.53 8.26 -28.88
N THR A 311 9.90 7.70 -30.04
CA THR A 311 10.72 8.38 -31.06
C THR A 311 9.89 9.01 -32.18
N THR A 312 8.61 8.67 -32.31
CA THR A 312 7.71 9.05 -33.41
C THR A 312 8.15 8.59 -34.81
N ALA A 313 9.21 7.77 -34.89
CA ALA A 313 9.64 7.16 -36.14
C ALA A 313 8.61 6.11 -36.61
N PRO A 314 8.29 6.02 -37.91
CA PRO A 314 7.37 5.02 -38.41
C PRO A 314 7.93 3.61 -38.20
N TYR A 315 7.05 2.65 -37.88
CA TYR A 315 7.45 1.24 -37.84
C TYR A 315 7.87 0.78 -39.24
N VAL A 316 8.82 -0.16 -39.28
CA VAL A 316 9.32 -0.69 -40.55
C VAL A 316 8.40 -1.81 -41.02
N TYR A 317 7.93 -1.71 -42.25
CA TYR A 317 7.09 -2.70 -42.91
C TYR A 317 7.73 -3.13 -44.22
N LYS A 318 7.90 -4.44 -44.42
CA LYS A 318 8.46 -5.04 -45.64
C LYS A 318 7.59 -6.19 -46.10
N THR A 319 7.39 -6.31 -47.41
CA THR A 319 6.62 -7.42 -47.99
C THR A 319 7.52 -8.36 -48.77
N ARG A 320 7.24 -9.67 -48.69
CA ARG A 320 7.99 -10.72 -49.38
C ARG A 320 7.05 -11.82 -49.87
N GLY A 321 6.54 -11.66 -51.08
CA GLY A 321 5.58 -12.61 -51.66
C GLY A 321 4.26 -12.59 -50.89
N THR A 322 3.97 -13.65 -50.14
CA THR A 322 2.80 -13.74 -49.25
C THR A 322 3.11 -13.40 -47.80
N SER A 323 4.37 -13.23 -47.44
CA SER A 323 4.80 -12.87 -46.09
C SER A 323 5.02 -11.37 -45.95
N PHE A 324 4.96 -10.87 -44.73
CA PHE A 324 5.35 -9.51 -44.38
C PHE A 324 6.11 -9.47 -43.05
N GLU A 325 6.97 -8.48 -42.92
CA GLU A 325 7.77 -8.24 -41.71
C GLU A 325 7.34 -6.91 -41.09
N LEU A 326 7.24 -6.90 -39.76
CA LEU A 326 7.06 -5.70 -38.95
C LEU A 326 8.23 -5.57 -37.98
N CYS A 327 8.92 -4.43 -37.99
CA CYS A 327 10.06 -4.20 -37.10
C CYS A 327 9.85 -2.99 -36.18
N ALA A 328 10.35 -3.14 -34.95
CA ALA A 328 10.46 -2.08 -33.96
C ALA A 328 11.81 -2.17 -33.24
N THR A 329 12.21 -1.08 -32.61
CA THR A 329 13.41 -1.04 -31.75
C THR A 329 12.97 -1.11 -30.29
N PHE A 330 13.41 -2.15 -29.59
CA PHE A 330 13.04 -2.38 -28.19
C PHE A 330 14.15 -1.94 -27.25
N ALA A 331 13.77 -1.36 -26.12
CA ALA A 331 14.71 -0.86 -25.12
C ALA A 331 15.17 -1.95 -24.14
N LEU A 332 14.31 -2.93 -23.88
CA LEU A 332 14.56 -4.04 -22.96
C LEU A 332 14.48 -5.39 -23.67
N GLU A 333 15.13 -6.38 -23.08
CA GLU A 333 15.01 -7.76 -23.50
C GLU A 333 13.71 -8.36 -22.96
N ARG A 334 13.02 -9.15 -23.80
CA ARG A 334 11.83 -9.92 -23.45
C ARG A 334 12.09 -11.38 -23.77
N ASP A 335 12.07 -12.21 -22.75
CA ASP A 335 12.13 -13.67 -22.85
C ASP A 335 11.10 -14.32 -21.93
N LEU A 336 9.88 -14.51 -22.45
CA LEU A 336 8.78 -15.11 -21.72
C LEU A 336 8.54 -16.56 -22.17
N GLY A 337 8.12 -17.41 -21.22
CA GLY A 337 7.71 -18.80 -21.49
C GLY A 337 6.34 -18.93 -22.15
N TYR A 338 5.55 -17.86 -22.16
CA TYR A 338 4.31 -17.71 -22.93
C TYR A 338 4.49 -16.57 -23.93
N ASP A 339 3.65 -16.53 -24.97
CA ASP A 339 3.70 -15.44 -25.95
C ASP A 339 5.09 -15.31 -26.64
N ILE A 340 5.75 -16.47 -26.79
CA ILE A 340 7.16 -16.64 -27.19
C ILE A 340 7.47 -15.98 -28.53
N PHE A 341 6.49 -15.91 -29.43
CA PHE A 341 6.62 -15.25 -30.73
C PHE A 341 7.09 -13.80 -30.59
N TRP A 342 6.69 -13.12 -29.52
CA TRP A 342 7.03 -11.72 -29.25
C TRP A 342 8.32 -11.55 -28.43
N ASN A 343 9.07 -12.62 -28.14
CA ASN A 343 10.36 -12.50 -27.47
C ASN A 343 11.37 -11.78 -28.37
N HIS A 344 12.14 -10.86 -27.78
CA HIS A 344 13.07 -10.00 -28.50
C HIS A 344 14.25 -9.57 -27.62
N PRO A 345 15.44 -9.34 -28.23
CA PRO A 345 16.55 -8.68 -27.54
C PRO A 345 16.26 -7.18 -27.30
N ALA A 346 17.09 -6.54 -26.48
CA ALA A 346 17.12 -5.08 -26.29
C ALA A 346 17.74 -4.36 -27.51
N SER A 347 17.14 -4.54 -28.69
CA SER A 347 17.60 -3.97 -29.96
C SER A 347 16.48 -3.96 -31.00
N GLU A 348 16.81 -3.61 -32.25
CA GLU A 348 15.89 -3.78 -33.37
C GLU A 348 15.53 -5.26 -33.57
N LYS A 349 14.23 -5.55 -33.68
CA LYS A 349 13.70 -6.88 -33.97
C LYS A 349 12.57 -6.79 -35.00
N CYS A 350 12.66 -7.62 -36.03
CA CYS A 350 11.60 -7.85 -37.00
C CYS A 350 10.86 -9.15 -36.69
N PHE A 351 9.53 -9.10 -36.75
CA PHE A 351 8.63 -10.24 -36.65
C PHE A 351 8.10 -10.56 -38.05
N GLU A 352 8.23 -11.82 -38.45
CA GLU A 352 7.77 -12.31 -39.76
C GLU A 352 6.39 -12.95 -39.61
N PHE A 353 5.49 -12.58 -40.50
CA PHE A 353 4.13 -13.09 -40.58
C PHE A 353 3.89 -13.64 -41.97
N ASP A 354 3.27 -14.81 -42.07
CA ASP A 354 2.77 -15.32 -43.34
C ASP A 354 1.28 -14.96 -43.44
N ALA A 355 0.90 -14.20 -44.47
CA ALA A 355 -0.50 -13.85 -44.65
C ALA A 355 -1.36 -15.07 -45.01
N LEU A 356 -0.77 -16.19 -45.45
CA LEU A 356 -1.47 -17.46 -45.69
C LEU A 356 -1.61 -18.33 -44.41
N ASP A 357 -0.74 -18.16 -43.42
CA ASP A 357 -0.77 -18.92 -42.17
C ASP A 357 -1.27 -18.06 -41.01
N GLN A 358 -2.52 -18.28 -40.59
CA GLN A 358 -3.11 -17.55 -39.47
C GLN A 358 -2.71 -18.06 -38.10
N ARG A 359 -1.83 -19.06 -37.99
CA ARG A 359 -1.27 -19.47 -36.68
C ARG A 359 -0.41 -18.38 -36.04
N THR A 360 0.06 -17.43 -36.83
CA THR A 360 0.76 -16.23 -36.35
C THR A 360 -0.18 -15.09 -35.99
N LYS A 361 -1.51 -15.28 -36.10
CA LYS A 361 -2.54 -14.27 -35.77
C LYS A 361 -2.77 -14.12 -34.26
#